data_AF-A0A6L5X659-F1
#
_entry.id   AF-A0A6L5X659-F1
#
_cell.length_a   1.000
_cell.length_b   1.000
_cell.length_c   1.000
_cell.angle_alpha   90.00
_cell.angle_beta   90.00
_cell.angle_gamma   90.00
#
_symmetry.space_group_name_H-M   'P 1'
#
loop_
_entity.id
_entity.type
_entity.pdbx_description
1 polymer ?
#
loop_
_entity_poly.entity_id
_entity_poly.type
_entity_poly.pdbx_seq_one_letter_code
_entity_poly.pdbx_strand_id
1 'polypeptide(L)'
;MHAQLKFELQKLKFQSIYRMILLLSLLSSFGILIRSVVAKAPLTSIIVTDGGIFRIIFWFVCGYVICGIFSEDYHDKTMKAVLPLSQSRGIYLGAKVLIATVYCVFAFLIFFLTKDLAGCLLYNDAGVDLISGILFPIVGALSGIFVIVCLAAAVITLTENEAITAGVVFGAIILMMILENISIIASFVPTYWINSFYNSPARTGMLFPVSIILLIAVFLLLLATRVFCKKDLYT
;
A
#
# COMPACT_ATOMS: atom_id res chain seq x y z
N MET A 1 13.55 14.82 12.68
CA MET A 1 12.38 14.15 12.05
C MET A 1 11.39 15.15 11.45
N HIS A 2 10.83 16.09 12.22
CA HIS A 2 9.82 17.05 11.73
C HIS A 2 10.28 17.94 10.56
N ALA A 3 11.53 18.42 10.59
CA ALA A 3 12.10 19.22 9.49
C ALA A 3 12.25 18.42 8.18
N GLN A 4 12.71 17.17 8.27
CA GLN A 4 12.83 16.25 7.13
C GLN A 4 11.44 15.93 6.55
N LEU A 5 10.47 15.65 7.42
CA LEU A 5 9.09 15.40 7.01
C LEU A 5 8.50 16.61 6.27
N LYS A 6 8.74 17.83 6.78
CA LYS A 6 8.28 19.06 6.15
C LYS A 6 8.92 19.28 4.79
N PHE A 7 10.22 19.01 4.64
CA PHE A 7 10.92 19.11 3.36
C PHE A 7 10.34 18.15 2.32
N GLU A 8 10.18 16.87 2.67
CA GLU A 8 9.59 15.87 1.78
C GLU A 8 8.13 16.24 1.43
N LEU A 9 7.31 16.65 2.41
CA LEU A 9 5.93 17.13 2.17
C LEU A 9 5.87 18.31 1.21
N GLN A 10 6.82 19.26 1.30
CA GLN A 10 6.89 20.40 0.40
C GLN A 10 7.29 19.98 -1.02
N LYS A 11 8.27 19.08 -1.16
CA LYS A 11 8.71 18.50 -2.44
C LYS A 11 7.54 17.77 -3.13
N LEU A 12 6.79 16.99 -2.36
CA LEU A 12 5.61 16.25 -2.81
C LEU A 12 4.45 17.15 -3.24
N LYS A 13 4.20 18.25 -2.53
CA LYS A 13 3.13 19.21 -2.88
C LYS A 13 3.35 19.83 -4.27
N PHE A 14 4.60 19.92 -4.70
CA PHE A 14 5.00 20.49 -5.99
C PHE A 14 4.99 19.48 -7.14
N GLN A 15 5.13 18.18 -6.87
CA GLN A 15 5.12 17.17 -7.93
C GLN A 15 3.69 16.85 -8.40
N SER A 16 3.39 17.28 -9.62
CA SER A 16 2.10 17.06 -10.29
C SER A 16 1.73 15.58 -10.43
N ILE A 17 2.74 14.70 -10.49
CA ILE A 17 2.59 13.25 -10.62
C ILE A 17 1.75 12.67 -9.48
N TYR A 18 1.99 13.05 -8.22
CA TYR A 18 1.21 12.53 -7.10
C TYR A 18 -0.25 13.03 -7.11
N ARG A 19 -0.51 14.24 -7.63
CA ARG A 19 -1.88 14.71 -7.85
C ARG A 19 -2.58 13.94 -8.97
N MET A 20 -1.86 13.60 -10.04
CA MET A 20 -2.39 12.76 -11.11
C MET A 20 -2.73 11.35 -10.62
N ILE A 21 -1.93 10.76 -9.74
CA ILE A 21 -2.20 9.43 -9.16
C ILE A 21 -3.49 9.44 -8.33
N LEU A 22 -3.71 10.49 -7.53
CA LEU A 22 -4.95 10.65 -6.76
C LEU A 22 -6.16 10.85 -7.68
N LEU A 23 -6.01 11.66 -8.73
CA LEU A 23 -7.05 11.84 -9.75
C LEU A 23 -7.35 10.53 -10.47
N LEU A 24 -6.34 9.76 -10.87
CA LEU A 24 -6.50 8.45 -11.52
C LEU A 24 -7.20 7.45 -10.59
N SER A 25 -6.84 7.44 -9.30
CA SER A 25 -7.48 6.60 -8.28
C SER A 25 -8.97 6.95 -8.15
N LEU A 26 -9.29 8.24 -8.13
CA LEU A 26 -10.67 8.72 -8.07
C LEU A 26 -11.44 8.43 -9.37
N LEU A 27 -10.84 8.63 -10.54
CA LEU A 27 -11.49 8.41 -11.83
C LEU A 27 -11.75 6.92 -12.08
N SER A 28 -10.78 6.07 -11.75
CA SER A 28 -10.94 4.62 -11.85
C SER A 28 -12.04 4.13 -10.92
N SER A 29 -12.16 4.71 -9.71
CA SER A 29 -13.21 4.31 -8.79
C SER A 29 -14.61 4.78 -9.15
N PHE A 30 -14.74 6.02 -9.63
CA PHE A 30 -16.00 6.46 -10.21
C PHE A 30 -16.38 5.68 -11.47
N GLY A 31 -15.43 5.39 -12.35
CA GLY A 31 -15.69 4.65 -13.60
C GLY A 31 -16.25 3.26 -13.35
N ILE A 32 -15.70 2.54 -12.37
CA ILE A 32 -16.20 1.22 -12.01
C ILE A 32 -17.57 1.34 -11.31
N LEU A 33 -17.75 2.28 -10.37
CA LEU A 33 -19.06 2.51 -9.74
C LEU A 33 -20.17 2.79 -10.76
N ILE A 34 -19.89 3.66 -11.75
CA ILE A 34 -20.84 3.99 -12.82
C ILE A 34 -21.19 2.74 -13.64
N ARG A 35 -20.18 1.93 -14.03
CA ARG A 35 -20.42 0.67 -14.74
C ARG A 35 -21.34 -0.26 -13.94
N SER A 36 -21.09 -0.40 -12.64
CA SER A 36 -21.86 -1.27 -11.76
C SER A 36 -23.32 -0.83 -11.64
N VAL A 37 -23.55 0.49 -11.53
CA VAL A 37 -24.90 1.09 -11.50
C VAL A 37 -25.62 0.91 -12.83
N VAL A 38 -24.95 1.18 -13.96
CA VAL A 38 -25.54 1.04 -15.31
C VAL A 38 -25.87 -0.43 -15.62
N ALA A 39 -25.05 -1.38 -15.15
CA ALA A 39 -25.27 -2.80 -15.34
C ALA A 39 -26.42 -3.38 -14.49
N LYS A 40 -27.04 -2.59 -13.60
CA LYS A 40 -28.04 -3.04 -12.61
C LYS A 40 -27.56 -4.29 -11.85
N ALA A 41 -26.26 -4.39 -11.63
CA ALA A 41 -25.66 -5.55 -10.99
C ALA A 41 -26.11 -5.61 -9.52
N PRO A 42 -26.47 -6.79 -8.98
CA PRO A 42 -26.78 -6.92 -7.56
C PRO A 42 -25.55 -6.54 -6.72
N LEU A 43 -25.75 -5.86 -5.59
CA LEU A 43 -24.68 -5.31 -4.74
C LEU A 43 -23.59 -6.33 -4.40
N THR A 44 -23.98 -7.59 -4.17
CA THR A 44 -23.06 -8.71 -3.91
C THR A 44 -22.12 -9.01 -5.09
N SER A 45 -22.58 -8.89 -6.33
CA SER A 45 -21.74 -9.04 -7.52
C SER A 45 -20.80 -7.85 -7.73
N ILE A 46 -21.21 -6.64 -7.35
CA ILE A 46 -20.35 -5.44 -7.42
C ILE A 46 -19.20 -5.57 -6.40
N ILE A 47 -19.52 -6.02 -5.18
CA ILE A 47 -18.52 -6.21 -4.12
C ILE A 47 -17.51 -7.30 -4.50
N VAL A 48 -17.95 -8.40 -5.12
CA VAL A 48 -17.10 -9.57 -5.42
C VAL A 48 -16.33 -9.41 -6.75
N THR A 49 -16.99 -9.04 -7.84
CA THR A 49 -16.38 -9.01 -9.18
C THR A 49 -15.65 -7.69 -9.47
N ASP A 50 -16.29 -6.55 -9.20
CA ASP A 50 -15.66 -5.25 -9.42
C ASP A 50 -14.60 -4.96 -8.33
N GLY A 51 -14.83 -5.44 -7.10
CA GLY A 51 -13.86 -5.38 -6.01
C GLY A 51 -12.51 -6.06 -6.32
N GLY A 52 -12.50 -7.11 -7.14
CA GLY A 52 -11.27 -7.79 -7.58
C GLY A 52 -10.39 -6.91 -8.48
N ILE A 53 -10.99 -6.25 -9.47
CA ILE A 53 -10.30 -5.33 -10.39
C ILE A 53 -9.77 -4.11 -9.62
N PHE A 54 -10.58 -3.57 -8.72
CA PHE A 54 -10.22 -2.46 -7.84
C PHE A 54 -8.97 -2.72 -7.03
N ARG A 55 -8.92 -3.89 -6.40
CA ARG A 55 -7.79 -4.31 -5.59
C ARG A 55 -6.52 -4.37 -6.42
N ILE A 56 -6.60 -4.88 -7.66
CA ILE A 56 -5.44 -4.94 -8.56
C ILE A 56 -4.92 -3.54 -8.84
N ILE A 57 -5.79 -2.63 -9.31
CA ILE A 57 -5.42 -1.24 -9.62
C ILE A 57 -4.82 -0.55 -8.40
N PHE A 58 -5.44 -0.70 -7.23
CA PHE A 58 -4.95 -0.13 -5.97
C PHE A 58 -3.53 -0.57 -5.64
N TRP A 59 -3.22 -1.87 -5.71
CA TRP A 59 -1.89 -2.36 -5.39
C TRP A 59 -0.83 -1.90 -6.40
N PHE A 60 -1.16 -1.83 -7.68
CA PHE A 60 -0.26 -1.29 -8.69
C PHE A 60 0.00 0.21 -8.49
N VAL A 61 -1.03 0.99 -8.15
CA VAL A 61 -0.88 2.41 -7.78
C VAL A 61 0.01 2.56 -6.56
N CYS A 62 -0.21 1.78 -5.50
CA CYS A 62 0.64 1.76 -4.32
C CYS A 62 2.09 1.39 -4.67
N GLY A 63 2.29 0.35 -5.48
CA GLY A 63 3.63 -0.06 -5.94
C GLY A 63 4.35 1.08 -6.66
N TYR A 64 3.66 1.78 -7.57
CA TYR A 64 4.21 2.92 -8.28
C TYR A 64 4.58 4.08 -7.35
N VAL A 65 3.70 4.45 -6.41
CA VAL A 65 3.96 5.50 -5.42
C VAL A 65 5.15 5.16 -4.53
N ILE A 66 5.21 3.93 -4.03
CA ILE A 66 6.29 3.46 -3.16
C ILE A 66 7.62 3.54 -3.92
N CYS A 67 7.67 2.98 -5.14
CA CYS A 67 8.89 3.04 -5.95
C CYS A 67 9.29 4.48 -6.25
N GLY A 68 8.34 5.35 -6.65
CA GLY A 68 8.63 6.76 -6.91
C GLY A 68 9.28 7.48 -5.71
N ILE A 69 8.72 7.31 -4.51
CA ILE A 69 9.22 7.96 -3.29
C ILE A 69 10.62 7.46 -2.90
N PHE A 70 10.86 6.16 -3.02
CA PHE A 70 12.16 5.56 -2.68
C PHE A 70 13.22 5.78 -3.76
N SER A 71 12.84 5.86 -5.03
CA SER A 71 13.76 6.00 -6.17
C SER A 71 14.20 7.45 -6.39
N GLU A 72 13.39 8.45 -6.03
CA GLU A 72 13.64 9.86 -6.35
C GLU A 72 15.07 10.34 -6.00
N ASP A 73 15.56 10.07 -4.79
CA ASP A 73 16.86 10.56 -4.35
C ASP A 73 18.06 9.66 -4.78
N TYR A 74 17.78 8.44 -5.24
CA TYR A 74 18.75 7.58 -5.92
C TYR A 74 18.92 8.01 -7.38
N HIS A 75 17.83 8.41 -8.03
CA HIS A 75 17.76 8.77 -9.45
C HIS A 75 18.48 10.07 -9.71
N ASP A 76 18.19 11.06 -8.86
CA ASP A 76 18.76 12.40 -8.96
C ASP A 76 20.19 12.46 -8.38
N LYS A 77 20.71 11.35 -7.82
CA LYS A 77 22.00 11.25 -7.09
C LYS A 77 22.14 12.30 -5.97
N THR A 78 21.03 12.84 -5.48
CA THR A 78 20.96 13.91 -4.47
C THR A 78 21.16 13.39 -3.05
N MET A 79 21.19 12.08 -2.85
CA MET A 79 21.56 11.41 -1.59
C MET A 79 22.76 12.05 -0.88
N LYS A 80 23.82 12.42 -1.63
CA LYS A 80 25.03 13.04 -1.07
C LYS A 80 24.80 14.45 -0.51
N ALA A 81 23.83 15.19 -1.05
CA ALA A 81 23.50 16.54 -0.61
C ALA A 81 22.48 16.55 0.54
N VAL A 82 21.59 15.54 0.61
CA VAL A 82 20.50 15.46 1.59
C VAL A 82 20.95 14.79 2.90
N LEU A 83 21.99 13.94 2.88
CA LEU A 83 22.44 13.15 4.04
C LEU A 83 23.93 13.35 4.38
N PRO A 84 24.33 14.50 4.94
CA PRO A 84 25.72 14.74 5.31
C PRO A 84 26.21 13.90 6.53
N LEU A 85 25.30 13.34 7.35
CA LEU A 85 25.63 12.66 8.61
C LEU A 85 25.00 11.27 8.71
N SER A 86 25.77 10.25 9.12
CA SER A 86 25.32 8.86 9.28
C SER A 86 24.16 8.70 10.28
N GLN A 87 24.13 9.53 11.34
CA GLN A 87 23.05 9.53 12.33
C GLN A 87 21.69 9.98 11.78
N SER A 88 21.66 10.72 10.66
CA SER A 88 20.42 11.20 10.03
C SER A 88 19.76 10.17 9.10
N ARG A 89 20.47 9.10 8.76
CA ARG A 89 20.07 8.09 7.78
C ARG A 89 18.85 7.27 8.20
N GLY A 90 18.77 6.86 9.46
CA GLY A 90 17.59 6.18 10.00
C GLY A 90 16.35 7.09 10.03
N ILE A 91 16.56 8.38 10.31
CA ILE A 91 15.47 9.39 10.32
C ILE A 91 14.96 9.62 8.89
N TYR A 92 15.85 9.67 7.91
CA TYR A 92 15.49 9.77 6.49
C TYR A 92 14.69 8.54 6.02
N LEU A 93 15.19 7.33 6.28
CA LEU A 93 14.49 6.11 5.89
C LEU A 93 13.11 6.02 6.55
N GLY A 94 13.02 6.35 7.85
CA GLY A 94 11.75 6.42 8.57
C GLY A 94 10.79 7.46 7.99
N ALA A 95 11.29 8.62 7.55
CA ALA A 95 10.46 9.63 6.89
C ALA A 95 9.92 9.15 5.54
N LYS A 96 10.74 8.50 4.70
CA LYS A 96 10.32 7.92 3.42
C LYS A 96 9.26 6.83 3.61
N VAL A 97 9.48 5.92 4.56
CA VAL A 97 8.51 4.87 4.94
C VAL A 97 7.19 5.48 5.38
N LEU A 98 7.22 6.50 6.24
CA LEU A 98 6.01 7.14 6.76
C LEU A 98 5.23 7.83 5.65
N ILE A 99 5.91 8.56 4.77
CA ILE A 99 5.28 9.26 3.65
C ILE A 99 4.67 8.29 2.65
N ALA A 100 5.43 7.26 2.24
CA ALA A 100 4.92 6.23 1.34
C ALA A 100 3.68 5.54 1.91
N THR A 101 3.72 5.21 3.21
CA THR A 101 2.57 4.63 3.92
C THR A 101 1.37 5.58 3.88
N VAL A 102 1.55 6.85 4.27
CA VAL A 102 0.46 7.84 4.32
C VAL A 102 -0.19 8.03 2.94
N TYR A 103 0.59 8.09 1.87
CA TYR A 103 0.04 8.23 0.52
C TYR A 103 -0.75 7.00 0.06
N CYS A 104 -0.23 5.79 0.30
CA CYS A 104 -0.95 4.56 0.00
C CYS A 104 -2.24 4.43 0.83
N VAL A 105 -2.22 4.85 2.10
CA VAL A 105 -3.41 4.91 2.96
C VAL A 105 -4.42 5.93 2.44
N PHE A 106 -3.96 7.10 1.99
CA PHE A 106 -4.85 8.11 1.43
C PHE A 106 -5.48 7.65 0.12
N ALA A 107 -4.72 6.99 -0.76
CA ALA A 107 -5.26 6.34 -1.95
C ALA A 107 -6.30 5.27 -1.58
N PHE A 108 -6.00 4.43 -0.59
CA PHE A 108 -6.94 3.44 -0.07
C PHE A 108 -8.23 4.08 0.45
N LEU A 109 -8.15 5.19 1.19
CA LEU A 109 -9.33 5.90 1.70
C LEU A 109 -10.21 6.43 0.56
N ILE A 110 -9.61 6.96 -0.52
CA ILE A 110 -10.37 7.37 -1.72
C ILE A 110 -11.12 6.18 -2.30
N PHE A 111 -10.44 5.04 -2.48
CA PHE A 111 -11.04 3.82 -3.01
C PHE A 111 -12.15 3.27 -2.10
N PHE A 112 -11.90 3.24 -0.80
CA PHE A 112 -12.85 2.76 0.20
C PHE A 112 -14.11 3.62 0.26
N LEU A 113 -13.97 4.96 0.26
CA LEU A 113 -15.11 5.88 0.26
C LEU A 113 -15.93 5.80 -1.03
N THR A 114 -15.28 5.61 -2.18
CA THR A 114 -15.97 5.56 -3.48
C THR A 114 -16.61 4.20 -3.74
N LYS A 115 -16.02 3.09 -3.31
CA LYS A 115 -16.57 1.74 -3.49
C LYS A 115 -17.57 1.38 -2.40
N ASP A 116 -17.15 1.40 -1.14
CA ASP A 116 -17.89 0.77 -0.05
C ASP A 116 -18.93 1.75 0.53
N LEU A 117 -18.57 3.03 0.72
CA LEU A 117 -19.51 4.01 1.27
C LEU A 117 -20.54 4.50 0.24
N ALA A 118 -20.10 4.90 -0.97
CA ALA A 118 -21.04 5.28 -2.02
C ALA A 118 -21.89 4.08 -2.51
N GLY A 119 -21.30 2.88 -2.58
CA GLY A 119 -22.02 1.66 -2.88
C GLY A 119 -23.10 1.32 -1.83
N CYS A 120 -22.80 1.42 -0.54
CA CYS A 120 -23.80 1.20 0.52
C CYS A 120 -24.94 2.23 0.45
N LEU A 121 -24.62 3.52 0.23
CA LEU A 121 -25.63 4.58 0.14
C LEU A 121 -26.58 4.40 -1.05
N LEU A 122 -26.09 3.85 -2.17
CA LEU A 122 -26.89 3.64 -3.38
C LEU A 122 -27.75 2.37 -3.33
N TYR A 123 -27.42 1.40 -2.48
CA TYR A 123 -28.06 0.08 -2.42
C TYR A 123 -28.60 -0.25 -1.01
N ASN A 124 -29.31 0.73 -0.44
CA ASN A 124 -29.83 0.84 0.93
C ASN A 124 -30.64 -0.37 1.48
N ASP A 125 -30.89 -1.42 0.67
CA ASP A 125 -31.67 -2.62 1.02
C ASP A 125 -30.83 -3.84 1.45
N ALA A 126 -29.50 -3.78 1.33
CA ALA A 126 -28.66 -4.86 1.80
C ALA A 126 -28.31 -4.63 3.27
N GLY A 127 -28.86 -5.43 4.18
CA GLY A 127 -28.50 -5.47 5.60
C GLY A 127 -27.06 -5.93 5.84
N VAL A 128 -26.09 -5.17 5.32
CA VAL A 128 -24.66 -5.38 5.49
C VAL A 128 -24.29 -4.86 6.86
N ASP A 129 -23.77 -5.75 7.70
CA ASP A 129 -23.25 -5.43 9.02
C ASP A 129 -22.04 -4.48 8.87
N LEU A 130 -22.33 -3.18 8.95
CA LEU A 130 -21.44 -2.07 8.56
C LEU A 130 -20.11 -2.12 9.30
N ILE A 131 -20.10 -2.62 10.54
CA ILE A 131 -18.91 -2.67 11.39
C ILE A 131 -17.94 -3.74 10.87
N SER A 132 -18.44 -4.95 10.58
CA SER A 132 -17.61 -6.04 10.06
C SER A 132 -17.28 -5.88 8.57
N GLY A 133 -18.13 -5.21 7.80
CA GLY A 133 -17.84 -4.86 6.40
C GLY A 133 -16.72 -3.83 6.22
N ILE A 134 -16.46 -2.98 7.22
CA ILE A 134 -15.55 -1.83 7.11
C ILE A 134 -14.22 -2.05 7.82
N LEU A 135 -14.23 -2.56 9.05
CA LEU A 135 -13.02 -2.57 9.89
C LEU A 135 -11.95 -3.55 9.36
N PHE A 136 -12.38 -4.70 8.83
CA PHE A 136 -11.47 -5.77 8.39
C PHE A 136 -10.71 -5.44 7.09
N PRO A 137 -11.35 -4.91 6.03
CA PRO A 137 -10.63 -4.43 4.85
C PRO A 137 -9.58 -3.36 5.16
N ILE A 138 -9.87 -2.48 6.12
CA ILE A 138 -8.92 -1.44 6.58
C ILE A 138 -7.68 -2.10 7.18
N VAL A 139 -7.82 -3.05 8.11
CA VAL A 139 -6.65 -3.72 8.71
C VAL A 139 -5.85 -4.48 7.65
N GLY A 140 -6.52 -5.10 6.69
CA GLY A 140 -5.86 -5.80 5.59
C GLY A 140 -5.06 -4.87 4.68
N ALA A 141 -5.64 -3.74 4.29
CA ALA A 141 -4.96 -2.73 3.51
C ALA A 141 -3.77 -2.13 4.27
N LEU A 142 -3.95 -1.73 5.53
CA LEU A 142 -2.89 -1.13 6.35
C LEU A 142 -1.70 -2.07 6.54
N SER A 143 -1.96 -3.33 6.90
CA SER A 143 -0.91 -4.33 7.09
C SER A 143 -0.17 -4.62 5.78
N GLY A 144 -0.88 -4.79 4.66
CA GLY A 144 -0.25 -5.03 3.36
C GLY A 144 0.56 -3.85 2.83
N ILE A 145 0.04 -2.62 2.96
CA ILE A 145 0.77 -1.40 2.61
C ILE A 145 2.09 -1.37 3.39
N PHE A 146 2.01 -1.55 4.70
CA PHE A 146 3.19 -1.48 5.56
C PHE A 146 4.26 -2.50 5.20
N VAL A 147 3.87 -3.74 4.88
CA VAL A 147 4.79 -4.80 4.44
C VAL A 147 5.50 -4.41 3.15
N ILE A 148 4.76 -3.95 2.14
CA ILE A 148 5.34 -3.61 0.83
C ILE A 148 6.25 -2.39 0.93
N VAL A 149 5.89 -1.40 1.75
CA VAL A 149 6.76 -0.25 2.05
C VAL A 149 8.05 -0.69 2.73
N CYS A 150 7.97 -1.57 3.74
CA CYS A 150 9.15 -2.09 4.44
C CYS A 150 10.01 -2.97 3.54
N LEU A 151 9.40 -3.78 2.66
CA LEU A 151 10.10 -4.56 1.65
C LEU A 151 10.85 -3.64 0.67
N ALA A 152 10.18 -2.62 0.14
CA ALA A 152 10.82 -1.64 -0.74
C ALA A 152 12.00 -0.95 -0.06
N ALA A 153 11.83 -0.51 1.19
CA ALA A 153 12.88 0.09 2.00
C ALA A 153 14.08 -0.86 2.20
N ALA A 154 13.85 -2.15 2.46
CA ALA A 154 14.91 -3.13 2.58
C ALA A 154 15.64 -3.37 1.24
N VAL A 155 14.90 -3.52 0.14
CA VAL A 155 15.49 -3.80 -1.17
C VAL A 155 16.31 -2.61 -1.68
N ILE A 156 15.79 -1.39 -1.59
CA ILE A 156 16.52 -0.21 -2.07
C ILE A 156 17.77 0.07 -1.23
N THR A 157 17.71 -0.13 0.09
CA THR A 157 18.89 0.04 0.96
C THR A 157 19.95 -1.02 0.72
N LEU A 158 19.57 -2.25 0.36
CA LEU A 158 20.51 -3.33 0.03
C LEU A 158 21.11 -3.15 -1.37
N THR A 159 20.26 -2.91 -2.38
CA THR A 159 20.64 -2.99 -3.80
C THR A 159 21.04 -1.65 -4.40
N GLU A 160 20.57 -0.53 -3.85
CA GLU A 160 20.76 0.83 -4.39
C GLU A 160 20.32 0.97 -5.85
N ASN A 161 19.47 0.06 -6.30
CA ASN A 161 19.03 -0.03 -7.67
C ASN A 161 17.51 0.06 -7.73
N GLU A 162 17.05 1.11 -8.40
CA GLU A 162 15.64 1.42 -8.59
C GLU A 162 14.94 0.33 -9.40
N ALA A 163 15.58 -0.19 -10.45
CA ALA A 163 14.99 -1.21 -11.31
C ALA A 163 14.77 -2.51 -10.54
N ILE A 164 15.73 -2.88 -9.66
CA ILE A 164 15.59 -4.06 -8.80
C ILE A 164 14.49 -3.83 -7.77
N THR A 165 14.44 -2.64 -7.17
CA THR A 165 13.40 -2.28 -6.20
C THR A 165 12.00 -2.34 -6.80
N ALA A 166 11.81 -1.74 -7.98
CA ALA A 166 10.55 -1.80 -8.71
C ALA A 166 10.19 -3.25 -9.06
N GLY A 167 11.14 -4.02 -9.59
CA GLY A 167 10.93 -5.44 -9.92
C GLY A 167 10.49 -6.28 -8.73
N VAL A 168 11.11 -6.09 -7.56
CA VAL A 168 10.74 -6.82 -6.34
C VAL A 168 9.39 -6.37 -5.80
N VAL A 169 9.08 -5.07 -5.80
CA VAL A 169 7.79 -4.55 -5.31
C VAL A 169 6.63 -5.03 -6.19
N PHE A 170 6.72 -4.88 -7.51
CA PHE A 170 5.68 -5.36 -8.43
C PHE A 170 5.60 -6.89 -8.47
N GLY A 171 6.75 -7.57 -8.41
CA GLY A 171 6.81 -9.03 -8.30
C GLY A 171 6.12 -9.53 -7.03
N ALA A 172 6.34 -8.89 -5.89
CA ALA A 172 5.66 -9.22 -4.64
C ALA A 172 4.15 -8.97 -4.72
N ILE A 173 3.71 -7.87 -5.35
CA ILE A 173 2.30 -7.58 -5.59
C ILE A 173 1.63 -8.68 -6.42
N ILE A 174 2.24 -9.08 -7.54
CA ILE A 174 1.73 -10.15 -8.41
C ILE A 174 1.72 -11.49 -7.66
N LEU A 175 2.79 -11.81 -6.94
CA LEU A 175 2.90 -13.04 -6.16
C LEU A 175 1.80 -13.11 -5.10
N MET A 176 1.55 -12.01 -4.37
CA MET A 176 0.45 -11.94 -3.40
C MET A 176 -0.89 -12.28 -4.09
N MET A 177 -1.19 -11.69 -5.24
CA MET A 177 -2.43 -11.98 -5.99
C MET A 177 -2.56 -13.45 -6.41
N ILE A 178 -1.45 -14.11 -6.76
CA ILE A 178 -1.46 -15.54 -7.10
C ILE A 178 -1.71 -16.39 -5.85
N LEU A 179 -1.03 -16.08 -4.75
CA LEU A 179 -1.08 -16.83 -3.50
C LEU A 179 -2.46 -16.77 -2.81
N GLU A 180 -3.25 -15.73 -3.07
CA GLU A 180 -4.65 -15.66 -2.60
C GLU A 180 -5.53 -16.82 -3.09
N ASN A 181 -5.21 -17.40 -4.25
CA ASN A 181 -6.00 -18.51 -4.80
C ASN A 181 -5.69 -19.85 -4.11
N ILE A 182 -4.68 -19.89 -3.23
CA ILE A 182 -4.26 -21.08 -2.49
C ILE A 182 -4.87 -21.02 -1.10
N SER A 183 -5.88 -21.86 -0.84
CA SER A 183 -6.71 -21.83 0.39
C SER A 183 -5.92 -21.84 1.70
N ILE A 184 -4.77 -22.52 1.75
CA ILE A 184 -3.91 -22.62 2.94
C ILE A 184 -3.16 -21.31 3.21
N ILE A 185 -2.67 -20.65 2.15
CA ILE A 185 -1.77 -19.50 2.23
C ILE A 185 -2.55 -18.18 2.22
N ALA A 186 -3.73 -18.16 1.60
CA ALA A 186 -4.58 -16.97 1.45
C ALA A 186 -4.83 -16.23 2.77
N SER A 187 -4.90 -16.95 3.89
CA SER A 187 -5.07 -16.38 5.23
C SER A 187 -3.88 -15.52 5.71
N PHE A 188 -2.70 -15.68 5.11
CA PHE A 188 -1.49 -14.89 5.38
C PHE A 188 -1.22 -13.82 4.32
N VAL A 189 -2.10 -13.68 3.31
CA VAL A 189 -1.92 -12.69 2.25
C VAL A 189 -2.77 -11.46 2.57
N PRO A 190 -2.17 -10.27 2.78
CA PRO A 190 -2.92 -9.06 3.16
C PRO A 190 -3.98 -8.66 2.13
N THR A 191 -3.72 -8.96 0.86
CA THR A 191 -4.59 -8.62 -0.26
C THR A 191 -5.89 -9.45 -0.25
N TYR A 192 -5.89 -10.64 0.36
CA TYR A 192 -7.08 -11.48 0.56
C TYR A 192 -8.07 -10.86 1.55
N TRP A 193 -7.56 -10.16 2.56
CA TRP A 193 -8.35 -9.55 3.63
C TRP A 193 -9.15 -8.33 3.19
N ILE A 194 -8.83 -7.76 2.03
CA ILE A 194 -9.51 -6.57 1.49
C ILE A 194 -10.92 -6.90 0.96
N ASN A 195 -11.15 -8.09 0.39
CA ASN A 195 -12.41 -8.42 -0.28
C ASN A 195 -13.10 -9.69 0.24
N SER A 196 -12.36 -10.70 0.70
CA SER A 196 -12.90 -12.05 0.94
C SER A 196 -13.16 -12.36 2.41
N PHE A 197 -13.03 -11.36 3.29
CA PHE A 197 -12.98 -11.57 4.74
C PHE A 197 -14.34 -11.92 5.36
N TYR A 198 -15.44 -11.44 4.78
CA TYR A 198 -16.80 -11.68 5.29
C TYR A 198 -17.15 -13.19 5.32
N ASN A 199 -16.60 -13.96 4.38
CA ASN A 199 -16.85 -15.40 4.25
C ASN A 199 -15.65 -16.26 4.69
N SER A 200 -14.60 -15.67 5.26
CA SER A 200 -13.38 -16.40 5.57
C SER A 200 -13.44 -17.08 6.95
N PRO A 201 -13.09 -18.37 7.07
CA PRO A 201 -12.91 -19.03 8.36
C PRO A 201 -11.79 -18.40 9.22
N ALA A 202 -10.96 -17.51 8.65
CA ALA A 202 -9.91 -16.78 9.35
C ALA A 202 -10.44 -15.66 10.29
N ARG A 203 -11.74 -15.35 10.27
CA ARG A 203 -12.35 -14.30 11.10
C ARG A 203 -12.08 -14.48 12.60
N THR A 204 -12.08 -15.71 13.09
CA THR A 204 -11.84 -16.05 14.51
C THR A 204 -10.35 -16.20 14.89
N GLY A 205 -9.43 -16.12 13.91
CA GLY A 205 -7.99 -16.34 14.12
C GLY A 205 -7.07 -15.24 13.57
N MET A 206 -7.64 -14.11 13.12
CA MET A 206 -6.96 -13.05 12.37
C MET A 206 -5.75 -12.41 13.07
N LEU A 207 -5.78 -12.34 14.41
CA LEU A 207 -4.68 -11.77 15.18
C LEU A 207 -3.36 -12.49 14.88
N PHE A 208 -3.39 -13.80 14.66
CA PHE A 208 -2.20 -14.59 14.39
C PHE A 208 -1.49 -14.22 13.07
N PRO A 209 -2.14 -14.32 11.88
CA PRO A 209 -1.48 -13.97 10.63
C PRO A 209 -1.17 -12.48 10.52
N VAL A 210 -2.01 -11.57 11.04
CA VAL A 210 -1.69 -10.12 11.09
C VAL A 210 -0.43 -9.87 11.91
N SER A 211 -0.29 -10.53 13.07
CA SER A 211 0.89 -10.38 13.92
C SER A 211 2.15 -10.88 13.24
N ILE A 212 2.10 -12.02 12.54
CA ILE A 212 3.25 -12.56 11.79
C ILE A 212 3.69 -11.59 10.69
N ILE A 213 2.73 -11.07 9.92
CA ILE A 213 2.99 -10.15 8.82
C ILE A 213 3.61 -8.85 9.34
N LEU A 214 3.08 -8.29 10.42
CA LEU A 214 3.64 -7.11 11.06
C LEU A 214 5.04 -7.37 11.63
N LEU A 215 5.28 -8.55 12.22
CA LEU A 215 6.59 -8.93 12.72
C LEU A 215 7.62 -9.01 11.59
N ILE A 216 7.24 -9.58 10.44
CA ILE A 216 8.09 -9.59 9.23
C ILE A 216 8.37 -8.16 8.76
N ALA A 217 7.36 -7.30 8.68
CA ALA A 217 7.53 -5.91 8.24
C ALA A 217 8.46 -5.11 9.18
N VAL A 218 8.29 -5.27 10.50
CA VAL A 218 9.15 -4.64 11.50
C VAL A 218 10.58 -5.18 11.41
N PHE A 219 10.75 -6.50 11.23
CA PHE A 219 12.06 -7.10 11.03
C PHE A 219 12.77 -6.54 9.79
N LEU A 220 12.07 -6.43 8.66
CA LEU A 220 12.59 -5.83 7.42
C LEU A 220 13.00 -4.37 7.64
N LEU A 221 12.18 -3.58 8.34
CA LEU A 221 12.48 -2.18 8.62
C LEU A 221 13.72 -2.03 9.54
N LEU A 222 13.83 -2.87 10.57
CA LEU A 222 14.98 -2.90 11.46
C LEU A 222 16.26 -3.28 10.72
N LEU A 223 16.18 -4.27 9.83
CA LEU A 223 17.29 -4.68 8.98
C LEU A 223 17.71 -3.55 8.04
N ALA A 224 16.76 -2.95 7.32
CA ALA A 224 16.99 -1.83 6.41
C ALA A 224 17.66 -0.65 7.14
N THR A 225 17.15 -0.29 8.32
CA THR A 225 17.71 0.79 9.15
C THR A 225 19.15 0.49 9.59
N ARG A 226 19.41 -0.73 10.08
CA ARG A 226 20.76 -1.13 10.54
C ARG A 226 21.76 -1.17 9.39
N VAL A 227 21.37 -1.70 8.24
CA VAL A 227 22.22 -1.75 7.04
C VAL A 227 22.51 -0.32 6.58
N PHE A 228 21.49 0.52 6.43
CA PHE A 228 21.65 1.88 5.92
C PHE A 228 22.51 2.78 6.83
N CYS A 229 22.42 2.59 8.15
CA CYS A 229 23.29 3.30 9.10
C CYS A 229 24.77 2.87 9.00
N LYS A 230 25.05 1.62 8.60
CA LYS A 230 26.42 1.07 8.48
C LYS A 230 27.00 1.14 7.08
N LYS A 231 26.17 1.40 6.06
CA LYS A 231 26.59 1.38 4.66
C LYS A 231 27.37 2.65 4.30
N ASP A 232 28.51 2.51 3.63
CA ASP A 232 29.24 3.68 3.14
C ASP A 232 28.55 4.24 1.89
N LEU A 233 28.08 5.48 1.98
CA LEU A 233 27.47 6.24 0.87
C LEU A 233 28.53 7.08 0.11
N TYR A 234 29.82 6.86 0.40
CA TYR A 234 30.96 7.63 -0.09
C TYR A 234 31.87 6.78 -0.98
N THR A 235 31.42 6.54 -2.21
CA THR A 235 32.29 6.30 -3.37
C THR A 235 31.91 7.26 -4.49
#